data_AF-J2VI16-F1
#
_entry.id   AF-J2VI16-F1
#
_cell.length_a   1.000
_cell.length_b   1.000
_cell.length_c   1.000
_cell.angle_alpha   90.00
_cell.angle_beta   90.00
_cell.angle_gamma   90.00
#
_symmetry.space_group_name_H-M   'P 1'
#
loop_
_entity.id
_entity.type
_entity.pdbx_description
1 polymer ?
#
loop_
_entity_poly.entity_id
_entity_poly.type
_entity_poly.pdbx_seq_one_letter_code
_entity_poly.pdbx_strand_id
1 'polypeptide(L)'
;MLKCIAIGFGTFVAIIFIIVGALFFKPLWYTVPQCGDTPIETVRADILSVVSRPGFFKYIDAEYDGFEPVEDIGYTDPATLWSQTFYVTKSGRKIARIFGMLICDGSFEMSVDQTFIPEPPK
;
A
#
# COMPACT_ATOMS: atom_id res chain seq x y z
N MET A 1 -48.32 -35.66 -0.43
CA MET A 1 -48.38 -34.18 -0.37
C MET A 1 -47.23 -33.52 0.43
N LEU A 2 -46.15 -34.22 0.76
CA LEU A 2 -45.04 -33.65 1.58
C LEU A 2 -43.83 -33.17 0.75
N LYS A 3 -43.76 -33.52 -0.54
CA LYS A 3 -42.61 -33.21 -1.41
C LYS A 3 -42.65 -31.81 -2.02
N CYS A 4 -43.82 -31.17 -2.13
CA CYS A 4 -43.95 -29.84 -2.76
C CYS A 4 -43.60 -28.67 -1.82
N ILE A 5 -43.67 -28.88 -0.49
CA ILE A 5 -43.41 -27.83 0.50
C ILE A 5 -41.91 -27.65 0.73
N ALA A 6 -41.13 -28.74 0.69
CA ALA A 6 -39.68 -28.71 0.90
C ALA A 6 -38.92 -27.97 -0.22
N ILE A 7 -39.42 -28.05 -1.47
CA ILE A 7 -38.80 -27.40 -2.63
C ILE A 7 -38.98 -25.88 -2.57
N GLY A 8 -40.15 -25.41 -2.13
CA GLY A 8 -40.46 -23.98 -2.02
C GLY A 8 -39.72 -23.27 -0.87
N PHE A 9 -39.52 -23.97 0.26
CA PHE A 9 -38.80 -23.39 1.40
C PHE A 9 -37.29 -23.32 1.14
N GLY A 10 -36.70 -24.36 0.52
CA GLY A 10 -35.29 -24.39 0.17
C GLY A 10 -34.91 -23.33 -0.88
N THR A 11 -35.77 -23.10 -1.88
CA THR A 11 -35.55 -22.05 -2.88
C THR A 11 -35.71 -20.65 -2.31
N PHE A 12 -36.68 -20.42 -1.41
CA PHE A 12 -36.85 -19.13 -0.74
C PHE A 12 -35.64 -18.76 0.13
N VAL A 13 -35.10 -19.71 0.89
CA VAL A 13 -33.89 -19.50 1.69
C VAL A 13 -32.67 -19.24 0.80
N ALA A 14 -32.49 -20.00 -0.28
CA ALA A 14 -31.39 -19.80 -1.23
C ALA A 14 -31.43 -18.41 -1.90
N ILE A 15 -32.63 -17.94 -2.29
CA ILE A 15 -32.81 -16.60 -2.87
C ILE A 15 -32.48 -15.52 -1.84
N ILE A 16 -32.89 -15.68 -0.57
CA ILE A 16 -32.51 -14.75 0.50
C ILE A 16 -30.99 -14.73 0.68
N PHE A 17 -30.32 -15.89 0.72
CA PHE A 17 -28.85 -15.93 0.83
C PHE A 17 -28.14 -15.29 -0.38
N ILE A 18 -28.70 -15.40 -1.59
CA ILE A 18 -28.14 -14.74 -2.79
C ILE A 18 -28.35 -13.22 -2.72
N ILE A 19 -29.52 -12.75 -2.29
CA ILE A 19 -29.81 -11.31 -2.17
C ILE A 19 -28.99 -10.69 -1.03
N VAL A 20 -28.92 -11.35 0.12
CA VAL A 20 -28.05 -10.96 1.24
C VAL A 20 -26.59 -11.01 0.77
N GLY A 21 -26.17 -12.07 0.08
CA GLY A 21 -24.87 -12.15 -0.56
C GLY A 21 -24.58 -10.95 -1.45
N ALA A 22 -25.48 -10.59 -2.38
CA ALA A 22 -25.29 -9.46 -3.28
C ALA A 22 -25.31 -8.08 -2.60
N LEU A 23 -26.04 -7.93 -1.48
CA LEU A 23 -26.11 -6.67 -0.72
C LEU A 23 -24.90 -6.48 0.22
N PHE A 24 -24.35 -7.56 0.76
CA PHE A 24 -23.24 -7.51 1.73
C PHE A 24 -21.87 -7.82 1.10
N PHE A 25 -21.81 -8.55 -0.01
CA PHE A 25 -20.61 -8.65 -0.85
C PHE A 25 -20.60 -7.46 -1.81
N LYS A 26 -20.20 -6.29 -1.29
CA LYS A 26 -19.69 -5.25 -2.16
C LYS A 26 -18.59 -5.87 -3.03
N PRO A 27 -18.55 -5.58 -4.34
CA PRO A 27 -17.49 -6.05 -5.20
C PRO A 27 -16.13 -5.70 -4.57
N LEU A 28 -15.36 -6.73 -4.18
CA LEU A 28 -13.98 -6.63 -3.68
C LEU A 28 -13.01 -5.96 -4.67
N TRP A 29 -13.51 -5.62 -5.86
CA TRP A 29 -12.82 -4.99 -6.97
C TRP A 29 -12.73 -3.46 -6.85
N TYR A 30 -13.42 -2.84 -5.90
CA TYR A 30 -13.22 -1.42 -5.58
C TYR A 30 -12.14 -1.28 -4.50
N THR A 31 -10.89 -1.43 -4.92
CA THR A 31 -9.80 -0.73 -4.24
C THR A 31 -10.02 0.75 -4.50
N VAL A 32 -10.83 1.39 -3.67
CA VAL A 32 -10.87 2.85 -3.62
C VAL A 32 -9.44 3.26 -3.26
N PRO A 33 -8.72 4.02 -4.11
CA PRO A 33 -7.42 4.53 -3.70
C PRO A 33 -7.66 5.32 -2.40
N GLN A 34 -6.82 5.12 -1.39
CA GLN A 34 -7.05 5.69 -0.05
C GLN A 34 -7.43 7.18 -0.12
N CYS A 35 -6.92 7.90 -1.13
CA CYS A 35 -7.16 9.31 -1.40
C CYS A 35 -7.38 9.55 -2.92
N GLY A 36 -8.43 8.94 -3.50
CA GLY A 36 -8.64 8.81 -4.95
C GLY A 36 -8.59 10.08 -5.84
N ASP A 37 -8.61 11.28 -5.25
CA ASP A 37 -8.63 12.54 -5.99
C ASP A 37 -7.27 13.29 -5.99
N THR A 38 -6.23 12.79 -5.31
CA THR A 38 -4.94 13.49 -5.22
C THR A 38 -4.15 13.37 -6.53
N PRO A 39 -3.70 14.48 -7.15
CA PRO A 39 -2.88 14.44 -8.35
C PRO A 39 -1.54 13.71 -8.13
N ILE A 40 -1.09 12.96 -9.14
CA ILE A 40 0.18 12.21 -9.14
C ILE A 40 1.38 13.08 -8.73
N GLU A 41 1.48 14.30 -9.27
CA GLU A 41 2.60 15.21 -8.96
C GLU A 41 2.60 15.67 -7.49
N THR A 42 1.42 15.80 -6.88
CA THR A 42 1.31 16.13 -5.45
C THR A 42 1.79 14.97 -4.59
N VAL A 43 1.34 13.75 -4.88
CA VAL A 43 1.77 12.53 -4.15
C VAL A 43 3.28 12.35 -4.27
N ARG A 44 3.85 12.53 -5.47
CA ARG A 44 5.30 12.48 -5.69
C ARG A 44 6.02 13.53 -4.86
N ALA A 45 5.55 14.78 -4.87
CA ALA A 45 6.18 15.87 -4.12
C ALA A 45 6.15 15.60 -2.61
N ASP A 46 5.03 15.11 -2.07
CA ASP A 46 4.88 14.82 -0.65
C ASP A 46 5.85 13.71 -0.20
N ILE A 47 5.94 12.62 -0.96
CA ILE A 47 6.88 11.52 -0.69
C ILE A 47 8.31 12.01 -0.69
N LEU A 48 8.72 12.75 -1.73
CA LEU A 48 10.05 13.33 -1.83
C LEU A 48 10.33 14.29 -0.67
N SER A 49 9.34 15.08 -0.26
CA SER A 49 9.46 16.01 0.88
C SER A 49 9.66 15.29 2.20
N VAL A 50 9.12 14.08 2.35
CA VAL A 50 9.21 13.30 3.59
C VAL A 50 10.54 12.56 3.65
N VAL A 51 10.90 11.82 2.58
CA VAL A 51 12.13 11.03 2.58
C VAL A 51 13.39 11.91 2.61
N SER A 52 13.32 13.14 2.09
CA SER A 52 14.43 14.10 2.14
C SER A 52 14.62 14.78 3.50
N ARG A 53 13.71 14.63 4.46
CA ARG A 53 13.81 15.29 5.78
C ARG A 53 15.01 14.74 6.58
N PRO A 54 15.96 15.59 7.00
CA PRO A 54 17.06 15.17 7.86
C PRO A 54 16.55 14.53 9.15
N GLY A 55 17.09 13.38 9.52
CA GLY A 55 16.77 12.71 10.79
C GLY A 55 15.36 12.11 10.86
N PHE A 56 14.62 12.04 9.75
CA PHE A 56 13.33 11.34 9.70
C PHE A 56 13.51 9.84 9.99
N PHE A 57 14.61 9.25 9.50
CA PHE A 57 14.97 7.85 9.74
C PHE A 57 15.92 7.71 10.93
N LYS A 58 15.42 7.97 12.14
CA LYS A 58 16.24 7.90 13.38
C LYS A 58 16.86 6.52 13.66
N TYR A 59 16.30 5.45 13.11
CA TYR A 59 16.74 4.07 13.32
C TYR A 59 17.72 3.56 12.26
N ILE A 60 17.90 4.32 11.18
CA ILE A 60 18.98 4.09 10.24
C ILE A 60 20.12 4.95 10.77
N ASP A 61 21.23 4.32 11.16
CA ASP A 61 22.43 5.02 11.65
C ASP A 61 22.61 6.32 10.88
N ALA A 62 22.79 7.43 11.62
CA ALA A 62 22.52 8.82 11.23
C ALA A 62 23.27 9.40 10.01
N GLU A 63 23.79 8.55 9.14
CA GLU A 63 24.65 8.83 8.00
C GLU A 63 24.22 7.96 6.81
N TYR A 64 23.00 8.11 6.31
CA TYR A 64 22.66 7.67 4.96
C TYR A 64 22.94 8.82 3.98
N ASP A 65 23.36 8.49 2.76
CA ASP A 65 23.65 9.45 1.71
C ASP A 65 22.40 9.79 0.90
N GLY A 66 21.41 8.89 0.86
CA GLY A 66 20.16 9.15 0.17
C GLY A 66 19.21 7.95 0.13
N PHE A 67 18.17 8.14 -0.69
CA PHE A 67 17.16 7.14 -1.00
C PHE A 67 17.17 6.85 -2.49
N GLU A 68 17.09 5.57 -2.83
CA GLU A 68 16.91 5.10 -4.19
C GLU A 68 15.57 4.35 -4.24
N PRO A 69 14.57 4.85 -4.96
CA PRO A 69 13.31 4.12 -5.09
C PRO A 69 13.56 2.80 -5.84
N VAL A 70 12.91 1.72 -5.41
CA VAL A 70 13.06 0.41 -6.08
C VAL A 70 12.45 0.45 -7.48
N GLU A 71 11.40 1.24 -7.63
CA GLU A 71 10.64 1.42 -8.86
C GLU A 71 10.71 2.90 -9.25
N ASP A 72 10.65 3.18 -10.56
CA ASP A 72 10.61 4.57 -11.01
C ASP A 72 9.38 5.27 -10.40
N ILE A 73 9.62 6.41 -9.74
CA ILE A 73 8.56 7.23 -9.17
C ILE A 73 7.86 7.93 -10.35
N GLY A 74 6.99 7.22 -11.08
CA GLY A 74 6.38 7.71 -12.31
C GLY A 74 5.51 6.67 -13.01
N TYR A 75 4.39 6.32 -12.41
CA TYR A 75 3.37 5.46 -13.03
C TYR A 75 2.03 6.19 -13.14
N THR A 76 1.16 5.67 -14.02
CA THR A 76 -0.20 6.17 -14.27
C THR A 76 -1.18 5.90 -13.11
N ASP A 77 -0.75 5.18 -12.08
CA ASP A 77 -1.56 4.78 -10.94
C ASP A 77 -1.14 5.53 -9.66
N PRO A 78 -1.98 6.43 -9.15
CA PRO A 78 -1.78 7.05 -7.85
C PRO A 78 -1.60 6.04 -6.72
N ALA A 79 -2.29 4.89 -6.75
CA ALA A 79 -2.24 3.88 -5.69
C ALA A 79 -0.83 3.28 -5.52
N THR A 80 -0.10 3.08 -6.61
CA THR A 80 1.31 2.64 -6.55
C THR A 80 2.20 3.71 -5.95
N LEU A 81 1.96 4.99 -6.29
CA LEU A 81 2.74 6.08 -5.69
C LEU A 81 2.47 6.21 -4.18
N TRP A 82 1.25 5.95 -3.73
CA TRP A 82 0.92 5.95 -2.29
C TRP A 82 1.70 4.90 -1.49
N SER A 83 2.14 3.80 -2.11
CA SER A 83 2.90 2.71 -1.47
C SER A 83 4.21 2.46 -2.21
N GLN A 84 5.31 3.04 -1.72
CA GLN A 84 6.61 2.96 -2.38
C GLN A 84 7.65 2.22 -1.56
N THR A 85 8.48 1.46 -2.27
CA THR A 85 9.65 0.81 -1.67
C THR A 85 10.89 1.62 -2.00
N PHE A 86 11.75 1.86 -1.00
CA PHE A 86 13.02 2.56 -1.18
C PHE A 86 14.16 1.72 -0.62
N TYR A 87 15.29 1.78 -1.30
CA TYR A 87 16.59 1.46 -0.72
C TYR A 87 17.14 2.69 -0.02
N VAL A 88 17.74 2.46 1.14
CA VAL A 88 18.51 3.48 1.85
C VAL A 88 19.96 3.24 1.52
N THR A 89 20.65 4.28 1.03
CA THR A 89 22.01 4.16 0.53
C THR A 89 23.00 4.85 1.46
N LYS A 90 24.18 4.24 1.64
CA LYS A 90 25.34 4.81 2.34
C LYS A 90 26.62 4.43 1.62
N SER A 91 27.41 5.43 1.27
CA SER A 91 28.63 5.35 0.45
C SER A 91 28.42 4.58 -0.85
N GLY A 92 27.28 4.83 -1.52
CA GLY A 92 26.90 4.15 -2.77
C GLY A 92 26.51 2.68 -2.62
N ARG A 93 26.15 2.23 -1.41
CA ARG A 93 25.71 0.86 -1.11
C ARG A 93 24.31 0.84 -0.49
N LYS A 94 23.53 -0.21 -0.75
CA LYS A 94 22.18 -0.41 -0.18
C LYS A 94 22.29 -1.02 1.22
N ILE A 95 21.93 -0.24 2.25
CA ILE A 95 22.07 -0.65 3.65
C ILE A 95 20.76 -1.05 4.32
N ALA A 96 19.62 -0.60 3.79
CA ALA A 96 18.30 -0.99 4.24
C ALA A 96 17.31 -0.94 3.08
N ARG A 97 16.21 -1.68 3.23
CA ARG A 97 15.01 -1.53 2.40
C ARG A 97 13.86 -1.11 3.29
N ILE A 98 13.12 -0.09 2.86
CA ILE A 98 11.98 0.47 3.57
C ILE A 98 10.74 0.39 2.69
N PHE A 99 9.60 0.09 3.31
CA PHE A 99 8.28 0.23 2.71
C PHE A 99 7.64 1.49 3.28
N GLY A 100 7.30 2.44 2.42
CA GLY A 100 6.67 3.70 2.79
C GLY A 100 5.27 3.80 2.24
N MET A 101 4.33 4.26 3.06
CA MET A 101 2.95 4.52 2.69
C MET A 101 2.59 5.95 3.06
N LEU A 102 2.24 6.77 2.06
CA LEU A 102 1.66 8.08 2.33
C LEU A 102 0.17 7.87 2.74
N ILE A 103 -0.34 8.69 3.64
CA ILE A 103 -1.74 8.66 4.11
C ILE A 103 -2.40 9.96 3.69
N CYS A 104 -3.72 9.95 3.53
CA CYS A 104 -4.49 11.09 2.99
C CYS A 104 -4.41 12.38 3.79
N ASP A 105 -4.01 12.32 5.05
CA ASP A 105 -3.77 13.48 5.89
C ASP A 105 -2.37 14.09 5.67
N GLY A 106 -1.60 13.57 4.69
CA GLY A 106 -0.23 13.97 4.40
C GLY A 106 0.80 13.34 5.34
N SER A 107 0.38 12.45 6.24
CA SER A 107 1.31 11.66 7.04
C SER A 107 1.94 10.54 6.22
N PHE A 108 3.07 10.03 6.69
CA PHE A 108 3.82 8.99 6.01
C PHE A 108 4.18 7.91 7.01
N GLU A 109 3.64 6.72 6.81
CA GLU A 109 3.98 5.53 7.57
C GLU A 109 5.11 4.78 6.88
N MET A 110 5.93 4.12 7.68
CA MET A 110 7.03 3.31 7.15
C MET A 110 7.27 2.08 7.99
N SER A 111 7.80 1.06 7.32
CA SER A 111 8.36 -0.12 7.97
C SER A 111 9.71 -0.45 7.35
N VAL A 112 10.64 -0.88 8.20
CA VAL A 112 11.94 -1.39 7.77
C VAL A 112 11.80 -2.88 7.47
N ASP A 113 12.25 -3.28 6.29
CA ASP A 113 12.31 -4.68 5.92
C ASP A 113 13.40 -5.42 6.71
N GLN A 114 12.98 -6.21 7.70
CA GLN A 114 13.87 -6.99 8.55
C GLN A 114 14.55 -8.15 7.81
N THR A 115 14.06 -8.51 6.62
CA THR A 115 14.61 -9.60 5.80
C THR A 115 15.63 -9.11 4.79
N PHE A 116 15.80 -7.79 4.66
CA PHE A 116 16.76 -7.21 3.74
C PHE A 116 18.20 -7.49 4.21
N ILE A 117 19.02 -7.99 3.29
CA ILE A 117 20.45 -8.24 3.52
C ILE A 117 21.23 -7.04 2.95
N PRO A 118 21.93 -6.26 3.79
CA PRO A 118 22.75 -5.14 3.34
C PRO A 118 23.86 -5.56 2.37
N GLU A 119 24.20 -4.69 1.43
CA GLU A 119 25.36 -4.90 0.57
C GLU A 119 26.67 -4.87 1.39
N PRO A 120 27.61 -5.80 1.10
CA PRO A 120 28.85 -5.87 1.85
C PRO A 120 29.65 -4.57 1.74
N PRO A 121 30.41 -4.19 2.79
CA PRO A 121 31.38 -3.10 2.68
C PRO A 121 32.42 -3.46 1.61
N LYS A 122 32.80 -2.47 0.81
CA LYS A 122 33.93 -2.59 -0.13
C LYS A 122 35.24 -2.52 0.62
#